data_AF-A0A382H7R3-F1
#
_entry.id   AF-A0A382H7R3-F1
#
_cell.length_a   1.000
_cell.length_b   1.000
_cell.length_c   1.000
_cell.angle_alpha   90.00
_cell.angle_beta   90.00
_cell.angle_gamma   90.00
#
_symmetry.space_group_name_H-M   'P 1'
#
loop_
_entity.id
_entity.type
_entity.pdbx_description
1 polymer ?
#
loop_
_entity_poly.entity_id
_entity_poly.type
_entity_poly.pdbx_seq_one_letter_code
_entity_poly.pdbx_strand_id
1 'polypeptide(L)'
;MNSSSKFFITIQKFITFNLAALCIWSIIFQEAHAAPQRVISTSPAITEILFELGVGSKVVGVTDFCNYPKEACNLPSIGGPLNPSTETWISLKPDLIIIQEDSEIIQKNANIFKIPSLTVSVSN
;
A
#
# COMPACT_ATOMS: atom_id res chain seq x y z
N MET A 1 48.27 -36.84 -10.65
CA MET A 1 47.36 -35.72 -10.31
C MET A 1 47.29 -35.59 -8.80
N ASN A 2 47.84 -34.52 -8.24
CA ASN A 2 48.09 -34.35 -6.79
C ASN A 2 46.80 -34.17 -5.98
N SER A 3 46.77 -34.78 -4.79
CA SER A 3 45.68 -34.67 -3.80
C SER A 3 45.33 -33.22 -3.46
N SER A 4 46.33 -32.33 -3.44
CA SER A 4 46.19 -30.92 -3.12
C SER A 4 45.33 -30.11 -4.10
N SER A 5 45.25 -30.49 -5.39
CA SER A 5 44.40 -29.78 -6.36
C SER A 5 42.93 -30.19 -6.26
N LYS A 6 42.63 -31.41 -5.80
CA LYS A 6 41.26 -31.87 -5.55
C LYS A 6 40.61 -31.13 -4.36
N PHE A 7 41.41 -30.75 -3.37
CA PHE A 7 40.95 -30.01 -2.19
C PHE A 7 40.49 -28.58 -2.54
N PHE A 8 41.28 -27.84 -3.32
CA PHE A 8 40.91 -26.50 -3.80
C PHE A 8 39.61 -26.49 -4.62
N ILE A 9 39.44 -27.48 -5.51
CA ILE A 9 38.23 -27.61 -6.34
C ILE A 9 37.00 -27.91 -5.47
N THR A 10 37.16 -28.65 -4.38
CA THR A 10 36.05 -29.02 -3.48
C THR A 10 35.57 -27.81 -2.67
N ILE A 11 36.50 -27.00 -2.15
CA ILE A 11 36.17 -25.76 -1.42
C ILE A 11 35.51 -24.73 -2.33
N GLN A 12 36.03 -24.56 -3.56
CA GLN A 12 35.46 -23.64 -4.54
C GLN A 12 34.01 -24.01 -4.93
N LYS A 13 33.71 -25.32 -5.03
CA LYS A 13 32.34 -25.82 -5.25
C LYS A 13 31.41 -25.55 -4.07
N PHE A 14 31.91 -25.67 -2.83
CA PHE A 14 31.11 -25.33 -1.64
C PHE A 14 30.79 -23.85 -1.56
N ILE A 15 31.76 -22.98 -1.84
CA ILE A 15 31.57 -21.51 -1.80
C ILE A 15 30.57 -21.08 -2.88
N THR A 16 30.70 -21.60 -4.10
CA THR A 16 29.77 -21.28 -5.19
C THR A 16 28.35 -21.78 -4.93
N PHE A 17 28.19 -22.96 -4.32
CA PHE A 17 26.88 -23.47 -3.90
C PHE A 17 26.24 -22.61 -2.80
N ASN A 18 27.01 -22.19 -1.80
CA ASN A 18 26.52 -21.31 -0.72
C ASN A 18 26.18 -19.91 -1.24
N LEU A 19 26.98 -19.33 -2.14
CA LEU A 19 26.65 -18.05 -2.79
C LEU A 19 25.35 -18.15 -3.60
N ALA A 20 25.20 -19.21 -4.40
CA ALA A 20 23.98 -19.43 -5.18
C ALA A 20 22.75 -19.60 -4.26
N ALA A 21 22.87 -20.35 -3.17
CA ALA A 21 21.81 -20.50 -2.18
C ALA A 21 21.44 -19.16 -1.51
N LEU A 22 22.42 -18.30 -1.21
CA LEU A 22 22.21 -16.98 -0.62
C LEU A 22 21.49 -16.03 -1.60
N CYS A 23 21.84 -16.08 -2.89
CA CYS A 23 21.15 -15.33 -3.95
C CYS A 23 19.71 -15.81 -4.12
N ILE A 24 19.48 -17.12 -4.13
CA ILE A 24 18.12 -17.70 -4.23
C ILE A 24 17.29 -17.33 -3.00
N TRP A 25 17.88 -17.34 -1.81
CA TRP A 25 17.22 -16.88 -0.58
C TRP A 25 16.79 -15.41 -0.67
N SER A 26 17.64 -14.55 -1.24
CA SER A 26 17.32 -13.13 -1.42
C SER A 26 16.20 -12.89 -2.42
N ILE A 27 16.14 -13.68 -3.51
CA ILE A 27 15.09 -13.58 -4.52
C ILE A 27 13.74 -14.03 -3.95
N ILE A 28 13.74 -15.10 -3.13
CA ILE A 28 12.52 -15.61 -2.49
C ILE A 28 11.99 -14.62 -1.43
N PHE A 29 12.85 -13.76 -0.86
CA PHE A 29 12.49 -12.78 0.17
C PHE A 29 12.10 -11.40 -0.38
N GLN A 30 11.86 -11.26 -1.69
CA GLN A 30 11.34 -10.02 -2.24
C GLN A 30 9.83 -9.95 -1.97
N GLU A 31 9.42 -9.42 -0.81
CA GLU A 31 8.04 -8.99 -0.57
C GLU A 31 7.72 -7.81 -1.51
N ALA A 32 7.30 -8.13 -2.73
CA ALA A 32 6.74 -7.13 -3.63
C ALA A 32 5.35 -6.77 -3.11
N HIS A 33 5.23 -5.65 -2.39
CA HIS A 33 3.93 -5.07 -2.06
C HIS A 33 3.24 -4.75 -3.38
N ALA A 34 2.20 -5.53 -3.72
CA ALA A 34 1.41 -5.27 -4.92
C ALA A 34 0.85 -3.84 -4.84
N ALA A 35 0.90 -3.12 -5.96
CA ALA A 35 0.37 -1.76 -6.01
C ALA A 35 -1.13 -1.77 -5.62
N PRO A 36 -1.58 -0.86 -4.74
CA PRO A 36 -2.99 -0.76 -4.34
C PRO A 36 -3.91 -0.62 -5.56
N GLN A 37 -5.06 -1.26 -5.50
CA GLN A 37 -6.09 -1.26 -6.56
C GLN A 37 -7.43 -0.69 -6.07
N ARG A 38 -7.65 -0.63 -4.75
CA ARG A 38 -8.89 -0.20 -4.12
C ARG A 38 -8.59 0.78 -2.99
N VAL A 39 -8.53 2.05 -3.35
CA VAL A 39 -8.10 3.13 -2.46
C VAL A 39 -9.32 3.88 -1.91
N ILE A 40 -9.35 4.13 -0.61
CA ILE A 40 -10.23 5.14 -0.01
C ILE A 40 -9.45 6.45 0.17
N SER A 41 -10.03 7.54 -0.28
CA SER A 41 -9.54 8.89 -0.03
C SER A 41 -10.33 9.53 1.12
N THR A 42 -9.62 10.13 2.08
CA THR A 42 -10.25 10.70 3.28
C THR A 42 -10.34 12.21 3.27
N SER A 43 -10.04 12.88 2.15
CA SER A 43 -10.27 14.32 2.01
C SER A 43 -10.44 14.76 0.55
N PRO A 44 -11.03 15.94 0.30
CA PRO A 44 -11.14 16.50 -1.05
C PRO A 44 -9.77 16.65 -1.71
N ALA A 45 -8.79 17.24 -1.02
CA ALA A 45 -7.45 17.47 -1.57
C ALA A 45 -6.75 16.16 -1.99
N ILE A 46 -6.84 15.11 -1.17
CA ILE A 46 -6.28 13.79 -1.53
C ILE A 46 -6.98 13.22 -2.77
N THR A 47 -8.31 13.37 -2.84
CA THR A 47 -9.11 12.90 -3.96
C THR A 47 -8.66 13.59 -5.25
N GLU A 48 -8.57 14.91 -5.25
CA GLU A 48 -8.12 15.69 -6.41
C GLU A 48 -6.74 15.23 -6.90
N ILE A 49 -5.77 15.12 -5.98
CA ILE A 49 -4.41 14.66 -6.30
C ILE A 49 -4.44 13.26 -6.94
N LEU A 50 -5.22 12.31 -6.41
CA LEU A 50 -5.29 10.95 -6.96
C LEU A 50 -5.85 10.94 -8.39
N PHE A 51 -6.83 11.78 -8.66
CA PHE A 51 -7.39 11.91 -10.01
C PHE A 51 -6.43 12.61 -10.96
N GLU A 52 -5.73 13.66 -10.52
CA GLU A 52 -4.70 14.35 -11.32
C GLU A 52 -3.51 13.45 -11.65
N LEU A 53 -3.13 12.56 -10.73
CA LEU A 53 -2.10 11.54 -10.96
C LEU A 53 -2.54 10.42 -11.92
N GLY A 54 -3.77 10.46 -12.45
CA GLY A 54 -4.30 9.46 -13.36
C GLY A 54 -4.64 8.11 -12.70
N VAL A 55 -4.69 8.08 -11.36
CA VAL A 55 -5.02 6.86 -10.58
C VAL A 55 -6.41 6.90 -9.96
N GLY A 56 -7.23 7.91 -10.32
CA GLY A 56 -8.61 8.08 -9.83
C GLY A 56 -9.51 6.86 -10.04
N SER A 57 -9.25 6.03 -11.06
CA SER A 57 -9.99 4.78 -11.30
C SER A 57 -9.84 3.73 -10.21
N LYS A 58 -8.82 3.87 -9.34
CA LYS A 58 -8.59 3.00 -8.19
C LYS A 58 -9.32 3.48 -6.94
N VAL A 59 -9.86 4.70 -6.95
CA VAL A 59 -10.58 5.26 -5.81
C VAL A 59 -11.96 4.63 -5.73
N VAL A 60 -12.25 3.97 -4.62
CA VAL A 60 -13.50 3.24 -4.38
C VAL A 60 -14.41 3.92 -3.36
N GLY A 61 -13.90 4.92 -2.65
CA GLY A 61 -14.65 5.70 -1.67
C GLY A 61 -13.99 7.05 -1.40
N VAL A 62 -14.82 8.06 -1.18
CA VAL A 62 -14.45 9.46 -0.97
C VAL A 62 -15.24 10.05 0.20
N THR A 63 -14.92 11.26 0.67
CA THR A 63 -15.71 11.90 1.74
C THR A 63 -16.95 12.62 1.20
N ASP A 64 -17.86 12.99 2.10
CA ASP A 64 -19.03 13.83 1.80
C ASP A 64 -18.68 15.17 1.14
N PHE A 65 -17.43 15.61 1.29
CA PHE A 65 -16.94 16.91 0.82
C PHE A 65 -16.28 16.86 -0.56
N CYS A 66 -16.13 15.67 -1.15
CA CYS A 66 -15.49 15.50 -2.45
C CYS A 66 -16.46 15.86 -3.57
N ASN A 67 -16.37 17.10 -4.06
CA ASN A 67 -17.22 17.67 -5.10
C ASN A 67 -16.50 17.89 -6.44
N TYR A 68 -15.21 17.55 -6.50
CA TYR A 68 -14.37 17.60 -7.69
C TYR A 68 -13.32 16.46 -7.62
N PRO A 69 -12.93 15.87 -8.77
CA PRO A 69 -13.54 16.00 -10.10
C PRO A 69 -14.92 15.32 -10.19
N LYS A 70 -15.63 15.53 -11.30
CA LYS A 70 -17.02 15.06 -11.48
C LYS A 70 -17.16 13.54 -11.32
N GLU A 71 -16.14 12.81 -11.71
CA GLU A 71 -16.04 11.35 -11.56
C GLU A 71 -16.06 10.94 -10.08
N ALA A 72 -15.36 11.69 -9.22
CA ALA A 72 -15.30 11.43 -7.78
C ALA A 72 -16.67 11.63 -7.10
N CYS A 73 -17.49 12.56 -7.60
CA CYS A 73 -18.84 12.82 -7.06
C CYS A 73 -19.79 11.62 -7.16
N ASN A 74 -19.49 10.63 -8.01
CA ASN A 74 -20.31 9.42 -8.17
C ASN A 74 -19.83 8.27 -7.28
N LEU A 75 -18.71 8.44 -6.57
CA LEU A 75 -18.16 7.40 -5.71
C LEU A 75 -18.92 7.34 -4.37
N PRO A 76 -19.01 6.15 -3.76
CA PRO A 76 -19.61 6.00 -2.43
C PRO A 76 -18.94 6.93 -1.40
N SER A 77 -19.76 7.65 -0.64
CA SER A 77 -19.26 8.44 0.47
C SER A 77 -18.92 7.55 1.66
N ILE A 78 -17.76 7.81 2.25
CA ILE A 78 -17.23 7.17 3.44
C ILE A 78 -17.54 7.98 4.72
N GLY A 79 -18.33 9.05 4.58
CA GLY A 79 -18.65 10.01 5.63
C GLY A 79 -17.65 11.17 5.72
N GLY A 80 -17.85 12.04 6.71
CA GLY A 80 -16.94 13.14 7.03
C GLY A 80 -15.82 12.73 8.00
N PRO A 81 -14.76 13.56 8.16
CA PRO A 81 -13.62 13.25 9.01
C PRO A 81 -13.98 13.07 10.49
N LEU A 82 -15.05 13.74 10.95
CA LEU A 82 -15.54 13.65 12.33
C LEU A 82 -16.51 12.48 12.56
N ASN A 83 -17.18 12.00 11.52
CA ASN A 83 -18.16 10.91 11.62
C ASN A 83 -18.04 9.94 10.43
N PRO A 84 -16.93 9.20 10.35
CA PRO A 84 -16.70 8.25 9.28
C PRO A 84 -17.62 7.02 9.36
N SER A 85 -18.19 6.59 8.23
CA SER A 85 -18.98 5.36 8.14
C SER A 85 -18.07 4.14 7.95
N THR A 86 -17.67 3.55 9.07
CA THR A 86 -16.79 2.37 9.09
C THR A 86 -17.39 1.18 8.34
N GLU A 87 -18.70 0.98 8.44
CA GLU A 87 -19.44 -0.07 7.73
C GLU A 87 -19.28 0.06 6.23
N THR A 88 -19.35 1.30 5.72
CA THR A 88 -19.16 1.59 4.30
C THR A 88 -17.75 1.19 3.88
N TRP A 89 -16.72 1.55 4.66
CA TRP A 89 -15.33 1.23 4.31
C TRP A 89 -15.11 -0.26 4.19
N ILE A 90 -15.62 -1.04 5.14
CA ILE A 90 -15.48 -2.50 5.14
C ILE A 90 -16.20 -3.10 3.93
N SER A 91 -17.38 -2.58 3.58
CA SER A 91 -18.15 -3.04 2.42
C SER A 91 -17.42 -2.80 1.09
N LEU A 92 -16.66 -1.71 1.01
CA LEU A 92 -15.87 -1.34 -0.17
C LEU A 92 -14.61 -2.18 -0.33
N LYS A 93 -14.20 -2.97 0.67
CA LYS A 93 -12.99 -3.82 0.64
C LYS A 93 -11.75 -3.07 0.10
N PRO A 94 -11.35 -1.95 0.73
CA PRO A 94 -10.15 -1.24 0.33
C PRO A 94 -8.90 -2.06 0.63
N ASP A 95 -7.88 -1.89 -0.20
CA ASP A 95 -6.52 -2.39 0.05
C ASP A 95 -5.56 -1.29 0.51
N LEU A 96 -5.98 -0.02 0.44
CA LEU A 96 -5.28 1.13 1.02
C LEU A 96 -6.28 2.23 1.43
N ILE A 97 -6.04 2.86 2.57
CA ILE A 97 -6.70 4.10 2.97
C ILE A 97 -5.65 5.22 3.00
N ILE A 98 -5.85 6.29 2.24
CA ILE A 98 -4.98 7.48 2.32
C ILE A 98 -5.64 8.48 3.26
N ILE A 99 -4.98 8.69 4.40
CA ILE A 99 -5.52 9.41 5.56
C ILE A 99 -4.90 10.79 5.63
N GLN A 100 -5.73 11.83 5.76
CA GLN A 100 -5.24 13.16 6.12
C GLN A 100 -4.80 13.17 7.60
N GLU A 101 -3.62 13.71 7.89
CA GLU A 101 -2.96 13.64 9.20
C GLU A 101 -3.84 14.05 10.40
N ASP A 102 -4.76 14.99 10.20
CA ASP A 102 -5.70 15.49 11.22
C ASP A 102 -6.88 14.53 11.55
N SER A 103 -7.00 13.40 10.85
CA SER A 103 -8.15 12.50 10.93
C SER A 103 -7.92 11.32 11.88
N GLU A 104 -7.80 11.60 13.17
CA GLU A 104 -7.49 10.60 14.23
C GLU A 104 -8.46 9.42 14.27
N ILE A 105 -9.77 9.67 14.13
CA ILE A 105 -10.81 8.63 14.17
C ILE A 105 -10.60 7.63 13.03
N ILE A 106 -10.24 8.14 11.85
CA ILE A 106 -10.02 7.32 10.67
C ILE A 106 -8.77 6.46 10.84
N GLN A 107 -7.69 7.05 11.33
CA GLN A 107 -6.45 6.33 11.61
C GLN A 107 -6.65 5.21 12.64
N LYS A 108 -7.38 5.51 13.72
CA LYS A 108 -7.73 4.51 14.74
C LYS A 108 -8.53 3.34 14.14
N ASN A 109 -9.56 3.63 13.36
CA ASN A 109 -10.41 2.61 12.76
C ASN A 109 -9.62 1.75 11.75
N ALA A 110 -8.82 2.36 10.87
CA ALA A 110 -7.97 1.63 9.92
C ALA A 110 -7.05 0.62 10.63
N ASN A 111 -6.45 1.04 11.75
CA ASN A 111 -5.60 0.17 12.58
C ASN A 111 -6.38 -0.99 13.22
N ILE A 112 -7.60 -0.75 13.71
CA ILE A 112 -8.46 -1.78 14.31
C ILE A 112 -8.79 -2.87 13.26
N PHE A 113 -9.14 -2.47 12.05
CA PHE A 113 -9.50 -3.40 10.98
C PHE A 113 -8.29 -3.94 10.21
N LYS A 114 -7.08 -3.55 10.60
CA LYS A 114 -5.81 -3.96 9.96
C LYS A 114 -5.79 -3.67 8.45
N ILE A 115 -6.42 -2.58 8.05
CA ILE A 115 -6.39 -2.11 6.67
C ILE A 115 -5.12 -1.25 6.50
N PRO A 116 -4.27 -1.51 5.50
CA PRO A 116 -3.11 -0.68 5.23
C PRO A 116 -3.52 0.79 5.07
N SER A 117 -2.79 1.70 5.72
CA SER A 117 -3.04 3.13 5.62
C SER A 117 -1.77 3.92 5.36
N LEU A 118 -1.90 4.99 4.58
CA LEU A 118 -0.86 5.97 4.31
C LEU A 118 -1.35 7.31 4.84
N THR A 119 -0.69 7.84 5.87
CA THR A 119 -1.02 9.17 6.39
C THR A 119 -0.25 10.23 5.62
N VAL A 120 -0.93 11.27 5.16
CA VAL A 120 -0.36 12.40 4.44
C VAL A 120 -0.64 13.70 5.18
N SER A 121 0.40 14.51 5.33
CA SER A 121 0.28 15.87 5.84
C SER A 121 -0.05 16.78 4.66
N VAL A 122 -1.27 17.31 4.63
CA VAL A 122 -1.66 18.34 3.66
C VAL A 122 -1.59 19.67 4.39
N SER A 123 -0.49 20.40 4.19
CA SER A 123 -0.37 21.77 4.70
C SER A 123 -1.36 22.65 3.95
N ASN A 124 -2.44 23.03 4.61
CA ASN A 124 -3.46 23.93 4.08
C ASN A 124 -3.02 25.39 4.19
#